data_AF-A0A944MN00-F1
#
_entry.id   AF-A0A944MN00-F1
#
_cell.length_a   1.000
_cell.length_b   1.000
_cell.length_c   1.000
_cell.angle_alpha   90.00
_cell.angle_beta   90.00
_cell.angle_gamma   90.00
#
_symmetry.space_group_name_H-M   'P 1'
#
loop_
_entity.id
_entity.type
_entity.pdbx_description
1 polymer ?
#
loop_
_entity_poly.entity_id
_entity_poly.type
_entity_poly.pdbx_seq_one_letter_code
_entity_poly.pdbx_strand_id
1 'polypeptide(L)'
;MSKAKLEKLINVVSKKNPSDKDLQKMGLSRADFDNYRRNIMSKKKSYNRIMSDEEKKVITTEAFGYLVKLVNSNTITSHHFENMINISTQFCKITRRKASKKMIDDILDFVVFSGMDKLPNKDAMEFLSMQESVKFEEVN
;
A
#
# COMPACT_ATOMS: atom_id res chain seq x y z
N MET A 1 24.81 0.35 -14.55
CA MET A 1 25.49 -0.75 -13.83
C MET A 1 25.58 -1.96 -14.76
N SER A 2 26.74 -2.61 -14.93
CA SER A 2 26.85 -3.72 -15.90
C SER A 2 26.17 -4.99 -15.40
N LYS A 3 25.58 -5.78 -16.30
CA LYS A 3 24.87 -7.04 -15.99
C LYS A 3 25.73 -8.01 -15.17
N ALA A 4 27.02 -8.11 -15.49
CA ALA A 4 28.00 -8.92 -14.78
C ALA A 4 28.28 -8.44 -13.33
N LYS A 5 28.12 -7.15 -13.02
CA LYS A 5 28.24 -6.63 -11.65
C LYS A 5 27.00 -6.99 -10.82
N LEU A 6 25.81 -6.96 -11.42
CA LEU A 6 24.55 -7.32 -10.77
C LEU A 6 24.51 -8.81 -10.39
N GLU A 7 24.86 -9.71 -11.31
CA GLU A 7 24.90 -11.16 -11.06
C GLU A 7 25.89 -11.54 -9.95
N LYS A 8 27.05 -10.87 -9.93
CA LYS A 8 28.05 -11.06 -8.86
C LYS A 8 27.51 -10.62 -7.50
N LEU A 9 26.80 -9.49 -7.45
CA LEU A 9 26.17 -8.98 -6.23
C LEU A 9 25.11 -9.96 -5.70
N ILE A 10 24.23 -10.47 -6.58
CA ILE A 10 23.21 -11.48 -6.23
C ILE A 10 23.89 -12.72 -5.63
N ASN A 11 24.93 -13.24 -6.29
CA ASN A 11 25.65 -14.41 -5.81
C ASN A 11 26.33 -14.21 -4.45
N VAL A 12 26.82 -13.00 -4.15
CA VAL A 12 27.44 -12.68 -2.85
C VAL A 12 26.39 -12.48 -1.76
N VAL A 13 25.24 -11.89 -2.07
CA VAL A 13 24.13 -11.68 -1.13
C VAL A 13 23.42 -12.98 -0.80
N SER A 14 23.33 -13.92 -1.75
CA SER A 14 22.79 -15.27 -1.52
C SER A 14 23.73 -16.18 -0.73
N LYS A 15 25.03 -15.85 -0.62
CA LYS A 15 25.97 -16.59 0.24
C LYS A 15 25.72 -16.24 1.70
N LYS A 16 25.55 -17.26 2.54
CA LYS A 16 25.25 -17.11 3.98
C LYS A 16 26.36 -16.37 4.75
N ASN A 17 27.61 -16.42 4.27
CA ASN A 17 28.78 -15.67 4.77
C ASN A 17 29.82 -15.43 3.65
N PRO A 18 29.77 -14.30 2.92
CA PRO A 18 30.86 -13.95 2.00
C PRO A 18 32.13 -13.53 2.76
N SER A 19 33.29 -13.71 2.13
CA SER A 19 34.58 -13.30 2.70
C SER A 19 34.83 -11.80 2.52
N ASP A 20 35.65 -11.19 3.38
CA ASP A 20 35.93 -9.75 3.28
C ASP A 20 36.68 -9.37 1.99
N LYS A 21 37.46 -10.32 1.43
CA LYS A 21 38.08 -10.18 0.10
C LYS A 21 37.03 -10.09 -1.02
N ASP A 22 35.91 -10.80 -0.90
CA ASP A 22 34.84 -10.74 -1.89
C ASP A 22 34.08 -9.41 -1.82
N LEU A 23 33.88 -8.88 -0.61
CA LEU A 23 33.23 -7.59 -0.37
C LEU A 23 34.09 -6.42 -0.87
N GLN A 24 35.39 -6.44 -0.58
CA GLN A 24 36.35 -5.44 -1.07
C GLN A 24 36.43 -5.41 -2.60
N LYS A 25 36.40 -6.57 -3.28
CA LYS A 25 36.35 -6.66 -4.75
C LYS A 25 35.09 -6.00 -5.34
N MET A 26 34.04 -5.83 -4.54
CA MET A 26 32.80 -5.15 -4.93
C MET A 26 32.74 -3.69 -4.46
N GLY A 27 33.77 -3.21 -3.77
CA GLY A 27 33.79 -1.86 -3.18
C GLY A 27 32.79 -1.70 -2.03
N LEU A 28 32.41 -2.80 -1.36
CA LEU A 28 31.48 -2.78 -0.24
C LEU A 28 32.22 -3.01 1.08
N SER A 29 31.89 -2.22 2.10
CA SER A 29 32.30 -2.52 3.46
C SER A 29 31.46 -3.66 4.04
N ARG A 30 31.98 -4.33 5.07
CA ARG A 30 31.22 -5.36 5.80
C ARG A 30 29.94 -4.79 6.41
N ALA A 31 30.02 -3.57 6.96
CA ALA A 31 28.88 -2.87 7.54
C ALA A 31 27.78 -2.59 6.51
N ASP A 32 28.15 -2.15 5.30
CA ASP A 32 27.21 -1.90 4.21
C ASP A 32 26.53 -3.18 3.74
N PHE A 33 27.31 -4.27 3.62
CA PHE A 33 26.78 -5.58 3.27
C PHE A 33 25.79 -6.10 4.32
N ASP A 34 26.12 -5.99 5.60
CA ASP A 34 25.25 -6.45 6.68
C ASP A 34 23.99 -5.59 6.83
N ASN A 35 24.06 -4.28 6.56
CA ASN A 35 22.88 -3.41 6.45
C ASN A 35 21.99 -3.80 5.26
N TYR A 36 22.58 -3.96 4.08
CA TYR A 36 21.86 -4.35 2.87
C TYR A 36 21.19 -5.73 3.03
N ARG A 37 21.92 -6.70 3.57
CA ARG A 37 21.41 -8.04 3.87
C ARG A 37 20.30 -7.99 4.92
N ARG A 38 20.44 -7.20 5.99
CA ARG A 38 19.34 -6.99 6.96
C ARG A 38 18.10 -6.41 6.30
N ASN A 39 18.25 -5.44 5.39
CA ASN A 39 17.12 -4.83 4.71
C ASN A 39 16.43 -5.80 3.74
N ILE A 40 17.18 -6.58 2.96
CA ILE A 40 16.62 -7.57 2.02
C ILE A 40 16.05 -8.79 2.72
N MET A 41 16.77 -9.31 3.72
CA MET A 41 16.37 -10.50 4.48
C MET A 41 15.40 -10.16 5.61
N SER A 42 15.13 -8.88 5.87
CA SER A 42 14.01 -8.51 6.72
C SER A 42 12.78 -9.07 6.02
N LYS A 43 12.20 -10.13 6.61
CA LYS A 43 10.84 -10.54 6.29
C LYS A 43 9.97 -9.36 6.71
N LYS A 44 9.79 -8.37 5.83
CA LYS A 44 8.72 -7.39 6.00
C LYS A 44 7.46 -8.22 6.20
N LYS A 45 6.87 -8.10 7.38
CA LYS A 45 5.70 -8.89 7.77
C LYS A 45 4.58 -8.43 6.84
N SER A 46 4.37 -9.19 5.76
CA SER A 46 3.35 -8.88 4.77
C SER A 46 1.99 -8.94 5.44
N TYR A 47 1.24 -7.85 5.34
CA TYR A 47 -0.15 -7.77 5.70
C TYR A 47 -0.95 -8.63 4.72
N ASN A 48 -1.43 -9.77 5.22
CA ASN A 48 -2.08 -10.83 4.43
C ASN A 48 -3.58 -10.91 4.74
N ARG A 49 -4.29 -9.78 4.70
CA ARG A 49 -5.74 -9.77 4.91
C ARG A 49 -6.45 -10.33 3.67
N ILE A 50 -7.42 -11.22 3.90
CA ILE A 50 -8.31 -11.76 2.87
C ILE A 50 -9.65 -11.05 2.99
N MET A 51 -10.24 -10.73 1.85
CA MET A 51 -11.53 -10.06 1.78
C MET A 51 -12.67 -10.98 2.22
N SER A 52 -13.52 -10.52 3.14
CA SER A 52 -14.75 -11.24 3.54
C SER A 52 -15.83 -11.19 2.44
N ASP A 53 -16.86 -12.02 2.56
CA ASP A 53 -17.97 -12.01 1.58
C ASP A 53 -18.82 -10.73 1.66
N GLU A 54 -18.89 -10.11 2.83
CA GLU A 54 -19.48 -8.79 3.02
C GLU A 54 -18.63 -7.70 2.35
N GLU A 55 -17.31 -7.75 2.52
CA GLU A 55 -16.39 -6.79 1.91
C GLU A 55 -16.46 -6.87 0.37
N LYS A 56 -16.56 -8.07 -0.21
CA LYS A 56 -16.76 -8.26 -1.67
C LYS A 56 -18.01 -7.57 -2.23
N LYS A 57 -19.02 -7.30 -1.38
CA LYS A 57 -20.25 -6.60 -1.79
C LYS A 57 -20.09 -5.08 -1.79
N VAL A 58 -19.12 -4.54 -1.04
CA VAL A 58 -18.99 -3.08 -0.81
C VAL A 58 -17.74 -2.47 -1.43
N ILE A 59 -16.68 -3.25 -1.69
CA ILE A 59 -15.44 -2.76 -2.30
C ILE A 59 -15.05 -3.62 -3.49
N THR A 60 -14.45 -3.00 -4.50
CA THR A 60 -13.89 -3.72 -5.65
C THR A 60 -12.60 -4.47 -5.27
N THR A 61 -12.34 -5.60 -5.92
CA THR A 61 -11.12 -6.40 -5.69
C THR A 61 -9.85 -5.57 -5.93
N GLU A 62 -9.88 -4.71 -6.96
CA GLU A 62 -8.78 -3.80 -7.27
C GLU A 62 -8.51 -2.80 -6.14
N ALA A 63 -9.56 -2.14 -5.62
CA ALA A 63 -9.43 -1.17 -4.53
C ALA A 63 -8.89 -1.81 -3.25
N PHE A 64 -9.35 -3.02 -2.92
CA PHE A 64 -8.83 -3.75 -1.76
C PHE A 64 -7.38 -4.18 -1.94
N GLY A 65 -7.01 -4.70 -3.12
CA GLY A 65 -5.63 -5.04 -3.44
C GLY A 65 -4.71 -3.82 -3.35
N TYR A 66 -5.21 -2.66 -3.78
CA TYR A 66 -4.53 -1.38 -3.62
C TYR A 66 -4.29 -1.02 -2.14
N LEU A 67 -5.32 -1.10 -1.28
CA LEU A 67 -5.18 -0.86 0.15
C LEU A 67 -4.17 -1.80 0.83
N VAL A 68 -4.20 -3.10 0.50
CA VAL A 68 -3.23 -4.08 1.02
C VAL A 68 -1.81 -3.71 0.60
N LYS A 69 -1.62 -3.27 -0.65
CA LYS A 69 -0.32 -2.81 -1.15
C LYS A 69 0.20 -1.60 -0.37
N LEU A 70 -0.68 -0.63 -0.06
CA LEU A 70 -0.32 0.56 0.70
C LEU A 70 0.06 0.27 2.15
N VAL A 71 -0.62 -0.69 2.80
CA VAL A 71 -0.23 -1.16 4.14
C VAL A 71 1.14 -1.84 4.07
N ASN A 72 1.38 -2.67 3.06
CA ASN A 72 2.65 -3.37 2.88
C ASN A 72 3.83 -2.45 2.55
N SER A 73 3.57 -1.29 1.94
CA SER A 73 4.59 -0.25 1.71
C SER A 73 4.79 0.70 2.90
N ASN A 74 4.05 0.51 4.01
CA ASN A 74 3.98 1.44 5.14
C ASN A 74 3.52 2.85 4.74
N THR A 75 2.82 3.00 3.61
CA THR A 75 2.24 4.28 3.19
C THR A 75 1.04 4.63 4.07
N ILE A 76 0.27 3.62 4.46
CA ILE A 76 -0.84 3.75 5.40
C ILE A 76 -0.69 2.69 6.51
N THR A 77 -1.30 2.95 7.66
CA THR A 77 -1.35 1.97 8.76
C THR A 77 -2.52 1.00 8.60
N SER A 78 -2.50 -0.11 9.36
CA SER A 78 -3.67 -1.01 9.43
C SER A 78 -4.93 -0.32 9.94
N HIS A 79 -4.80 0.74 10.76
CA HIS A 79 -5.95 1.53 11.20
C HIS A 79 -6.62 2.27 10.03
N HIS A 80 -5.81 2.92 9.18
CA HIS A 80 -6.32 3.55 7.96
C HIS A 80 -7.02 2.55 7.04
N PHE A 81 -6.47 1.34 6.93
CA PHE A 81 -7.10 0.25 6.17
C PHE A 81 -8.51 -0.06 6.69
N GLU A 82 -8.68 -0.34 7.98
CA GLU A 82 -10.01 -0.64 8.55
C GLU A 82 -10.98 0.52 8.39
N ASN A 83 -10.51 1.76 8.56
CA ASN A 83 -11.33 2.94 8.38
C ASN A 83 -11.83 3.04 6.92
N MET A 84 -10.99 2.75 5.93
CA MET A 84 -11.40 2.73 4.52
C MET A 84 -12.43 1.64 4.22
N ILE A 85 -12.31 0.46 4.84
CA ILE A 85 -13.34 -0.60 4.72
C ILE A 85 -14.67 -0.13 5.34
N ASN A 86 -14.63 0.51 6.50
CA ASN A 86 -15.82 1.04 7.16
C ASN A 86 -16.50 2.13 6.32
N ILE A 87 -15.73 3.06 5.78
CA ILE A 87 -16.22 4.11 4.88
C ILE A 87 -16.84 3.49 3.61
N SER A 88 -16.15 2.52 2.99
CA SER A 88 -16.68 1.81 1.82
C SER A 88 -18.01 1.12 2.10
N THR A 89 -18.15 0.56 3.31
CA THR A 89 -19.39 -0.09 3.74
C THR A 89 -20.53 0.92 3.88
N GLN A 90 -20.27 2.08 4.50
CA GLN A 90 -21.26 3.13 4.65
C GLN A 90 -21.64 3.74 3.29
N PHE A 91 -20.66 4.01 2.43
CA PHE A 91 -20.87 4.46 1.06
C PHE A 91 -21.80 3.52 0.31
N CYS A 92 -21.48 2.21 0.30
CA CYS A 92 -22.32 1.22 -0.38
C CYS A 92 -23.74 1.14 0.20
N LYS A 93 -23.94 1.38 1.51
CA LYS A 93 -25.29 1.42 2.09
C LYS A 93 -26.12 2.59 1.56
N ILE A 94 -25.50 3.74 1.34
CA ILE A 94 -26.16 4.96 0.86
C ILE A 94 -26.38 4.90 -0.65
N THR A 95 -25.34 4.61 -1.41
CA THR A 95 -25.35 4.73 -2.89
C THR A 95 -25.68 3.42 -3.59
N ARG A 96 -25.69 2.29 -2.87
CA ARG A 96 -25.80 0.92 -3.42
C ARG A 96 -24.69 0.56 -4.41
N ARG A 97 -23.58 1.32 -4.41
CA ARG A 97 -22.43 1.11 -5.29
C ARG A 97 -21.20 0.67 -4.51
N LYS A 98 -20.32 -0.08 -5.18
CA LYS A 98 -19.04 -0.50 -4.60
C LYS A 98 -18.02 0.64 -4.67
N ALA A 99 -17.18 0.74 -3.64
CA ALA A 99 -16.03 1.64 -3.67
C ALA A 99 -14.99 1.15 -4.71
N SER A 100 -14.68 2.04 -5.66
CA SER A 100 -13.67 1.81 -6.70
C SER A 100 -12.27 2.21 -6.21
N LYS A 101 -11.22 1.78 -6.91
CA LYS A 101 -9.85 2.18 -6.57
C LYS A 101 -9.71 3.70 -6.58
N LYS A 102 -10.26 4.38 -7.60
CA LYS A 102 -10.18 5.84 -7.74
C LYS A 102 -10.80 6.55 -6.53
N MET A 103 -11.99 6.12 -6.11
CA MET A 103 -12.66 6.68 -4.93
C MET A 103 -11.82 6.51 -3.65
N ILE A 104 -11.18 5.35 -3.48
CA ILE A 104 -10.29 5.09 -2.34
C ILE A 104 -9.02 5.96 -2.41
N ASP A 105 -8.44 6.13 -3.60
CA ASP A 105 -7.30 7.02 -3.85
C ASP A 105 -7.64 8.44 -3.43
N ASP A 106 -8.75 8.98 -3.93
CA ASP A 106 -9.13 10.37 -3.70
C ASP A 106 -9.39 10.65 -2.20
N ILE A 107 -9.99 9.69 -1.48
CA ILE A 107 -10.16 9.80 -0.01
C ILE A 107 -8.81 9.72 0.69
N LEU A 108 -7.96 8.75 0.33
CA LEU A 108 -6.66 8.58 1.00
C LEU A 108 -5.76 9.78 0.79
N ASP A 109 -5.76 10.37 -0.40
CA ASP A 109 -5.08 11.62 -0.66
C ASP A 109 -5.60 12.71 0.29
N PHE A 110 -6.91 12.86 0.43
CA PHE A 110 -7.49 13.81 1.39
C PHE A 110 -7.05 13.52 2.85
N VAL A 111 -7.04 12.26 3.28
CA VAL A 111 -6.61 11.85 4.64
C VAL A 111 -5.13 12.15 4.87
N VAL A 112 -4.27 11.77 3.92
CA VAL A 112 -2.81 11.92 4.03
C VAL A 112 -2.41 13.39 3.94
N PHE A 113 -2.99 14.16 3.01
CA PHE A 113 -2.67 15.58 2.84
C PHE A 113 -3.22 16.47 3.96
N SER A 114 -4.33 16.08 4.60
CA SER A 114 -4.86 16.81 5.76
C SER A 114 -4.09 16.56 7.05
N GLY A 115 -3.15 15.60 7.06
CA GLY A 115 -2.39 15.23 8.26
C GLY A 115 -3.28 14.67 9.39
N MET A 116 -4.52 14.30 9.08
CA MET A 116 -5.45 13.76 10.06
C MET A 116 -5.23 12.25 10.20
N ASP A 117 -4.76 11.81 11.37
CA ASP A 117 -4.66 10.38 11.72
C ASP A 117 -6.03 9.66 11.71
N LYS A 118 -7.12 10.43 11.76
CA LYS A 118 -8.49 9.93 11.70
C LYS A 118 -9.32 10.87 10.84
N LEU A 119 -9.83 10.36 9.73
CA LEU A 119 -10.88 11.04 9.01
C LEU A 119 -12.20 10.85 9.73
N PRO A 120 -12.93 11.92 10.08
CA PRO A 120 -14.32 11.78 10.48
C PRO A 120 -15.09 11.13 9.34
N ASN A 121 -15.77 10.01 9.61
CA ASN A 121 -16.56 9.29 8.59
C ASN A 121 -17.54 10.20 7.84
N LYS A 122 -18.00 11.28 8.48
CA LYS A 122 -18.87 12.28 7.88
C LYS A 122 -18.20 12.98 6.69
N ASP A 123 -16.96 13.43 6.85
CA ASP A 123 -16.26 14.24 5.84
C ASP A 123 -15.86 13.39 4.62
N ALA A 124 -15.44 12.13 4.85
CA ALA A 124 -15.23 11.17 3.75
C ALA A 124 -16.50 10.94 2.94
N MET A 125 -17.62 10.79 3.62
CA MET A 125 -18.91 10.50 2.98
C MET A 125 -19.44 11.71 2.23
N GLU A 126 -19.27 12.92 2.77
CA GLU A 126 -19.60 14.16 2.09
C GLU A 126 -18.77 14.34 0.81
N PHE A 127 -17.45 14.12 0.90
CA PHE A 127 -16.56 14.16 -0.26
C PHE A 127 -16.94 13.14 -1.34
N LEU A 128 -17.20 11.88 -0.95
CA LEU A 128 -17.65 10.85 -1.88
C LEU A 128 -19.01 11.17 -2.53
N SER A 129 -19.92 11.76 -1.75
CA SER A 129 -21.24 12.14 -2.26
C SER A 129 -21.14 13.29 -3.26
N MET A 130 -20.27 14.28 -3.01
CA MET A 130 -19.98 15.37 -3.93
C MET A 130 -19.42 14.88 -5.27
N GLN A 131 -18.52 13.91 -5.25
CA GLN A 131 -17.97 13.32 -6.48
C GLN A 131 -19.04 12.58 -7.31
N GLU A 132 -20.04 11.98 -6.67
CA GLU A 132 -21.14 11.34 -7.40
C GLU A 132 -22.14 12.35 -7.96
N SER A 133 -22.44 13.45 -7.26
CA SER A 133 -23.36 14.48 -7.75
C SER A 133 -22.84 15.18 -9.02
N VAL A 134 -21.53 15.39 -9.14
CA VAL A 134 -20.92 15.99 -10.36
C VAL A 134 -21.12 15.10 -11.60
N LYS A 135 -21.18 13.78 -11.45
CA LYS A 135 -21.45 12.86 -12.56
C LYS A 135 -22.90 12.83 -13.01
N PHE A 136 -23.84 13.32 -12.20
CA PHE A 136 -25.25 13.40 -12.57
C PHE A 136 -25.56 14.65 -13.42
N GLU A 137 -24.77 15.72 -13.31
CA GLU A 137 -24.97 16.94 -14.10
C GLU A 137 -24.42 16.85 -15.52
N GLU A 138 -23.38 16.04 -15.78
CA GLU A 138 -22.83 15.86 -17.14
C GLU A 138 -23.70 14.99 -18.07
N VAL A 139 -24.82 14.45 -17.58
CA VAL A 139 -25.73 13.56 -18.35
C VAL A 139 -27.12 14.19 -18.58
N ASN A 140 -27.32 15.46 -18.18
CA ASN A 140 -28.55 16.21 -18.46
C ASN A 140 -28.30 17.35 -19.45
#